data_AF-A0A916RG21-F1
#
_entry.id   AF-A0A916RG21-F1
#
_cell.length_a   1.000
_cell.length_b   1.000
_cell.length_c   1.000
_cell.angle_alpha   90.00
_cell.angle_beta   90.00
_cell.angle_gamma   90.00
#
_symmetry.space_group_name_H-M   'P 1'
#
loop_
_entity.id
_entity.type
_entity.pdbx_description
1 polymer ?
#
loop_
_entity_poly.entity_id
_entity_poly.type
_entity_poly.pdbx_seq_one_letter_code
_entity_poly.pdbx_strand_id
1 'polypeptide(L)'
;MDTKRTLDSIKLDFILETINRKLLETKNLPLNTAEIMLLGGIWDNKTYNIVAEEAGYSSGYLSSVVAPELFRRISDIIGQRVTKKNCRIQLQTYLIPQASSKKNVRPQQYEKLSASITQLMSPNFPSGCISLNSPFYIQRSDIEKQVYAEIEKPGALVRIKAPQEMGKTSLLLRVINYAESLDYCTVNLDLQQVGQDILSGGINKFLRWFCANIAYQLNQEPNLDDYWDEDIGCKISCTLYFRNYLLQSINSPLLLALDEVNHIFEYPEIAKDFFPLLRSWFEEAKRQPVWQKLRLVVVHSTEIYVPLQLKQSPFNVGLPIQLGSFSLEQVVELAQFYGLNWSDGEEAHLLMATTGGHPALVHLAIYYLSREDVTMGQLLETAATSTGIYANHLRRHQVKLEEEAELAIAVQNLVNTNEPILLEPIITYKLSSMGLIKLVGNKATLTCDLYRQYFRS
;
A
#
# COMPACT_ATOMS: atom_id res chain seq x y z
N MET A 1 -0.93 -39.84 32.60
CA MET A 1 -1.13 -39.48 31.18
C MET A 1 -1.55 -38.01 30.98
N ASP A 2 -1.60 -37.19 32.05
CA ASP A 2 -2.18 -35.84 31.96
C ASP A 2 -1.20 -34.68 31.80
N THR A 3 0.10 -34.83 32.07
CA THR A 3 1.05 -33.71 31.94
C THR A 3 1.43 -33.41 30.48
N LYS A 4 1.34 -34.42 29.59
CA LYS A 4 1.72 -34.27 28.17
C LYS A 4 0.67 -33.53 27.33
N ARG A 5 -0.60 -33.52 27.78
CA ARG A 5 -1.71 -32.79 27.11
C ARG A 5 -1.79 -31.31 27.51
N THR A 6 -1.15 -30.90 28.59
CA THR A 6 -1.12 -29.49 29.05
C THR A 6 0.03 -28.68 28.44
N LEU A 7 1.01 -29.33 27.80
CA LEU A 7 2.18 -28.66 27.18
C LEU A 7 1.91 -28.09 25.79
N ASP A 8 0.82 -28.46 25.11
CA ASP A 8 0.48 -27.94 23.77
C ASP A 8 -0.55 -26.80 23.77
N SER A 9 -0.99 -26.33 24.95
CA SER A 9 -2.10 -25.36 25.04
C SER A 9 -1.69 -23.89 25.18
N ILE A 10 -0.41 -23.55 25.08
CA ILE A 10 0.05 -22.15 25.13
C ILE A 10 0.24 -21.64 23.69
N LYS A 11 -0.63 -20.72 23.26
CA LYS A 11 -0.54 -20.05 21.96
C LYS A 11 0.76 -19.25 21.87
N LEU A 12 1.42 -19.32 20.71
CA LEU A 12 2.68 -18.61 20.42
C LEU A 12 2.59 -17.12 20.76
N ASP A 13 1.46 -16.48 20.47
CA ASP A 13 1.21 -15.06 20.75
C ASP A 13 1.38 -14.72 22.24
N PHE A 14 0.90 -15.59 23.14
CA PHE A 14 1.02 -15.39 24.59
C PHE A 14 2.46 -15.50 25.08
N ILE A 15 3.26 -16.36 24.44
CA ILE A 15 4.69 -16.54 24.76
C ILE A 15 5.46 -15.31 24.30
N LEU A 16 5.22 -14.85 23.07
CA LEU A 16 5.87 -13.67 22.52
C LEU A 16 5.54 -12.42 23.35
N GLU A 17 4.26 -12.25 23.73
CA GLU A 17 3.80 -11.16 24.59
C GLU A 17 4.48 -11.21 25.97
N THR A 18 4.53 -12.38 26.60
CA THR A 18 5.10 -12.51 27.95
C THR A 18 6.63 -12.34 27.97
N ILE A 19 7.34 -12.86 26.97
CA ILE A 19 8.79 -12.67 26.85
C ILE A 19 9.10 -11.20 26.58
N ASN A 20 8.37 -10.55 25.68
CA ASN A 20 8.54 -9.11 25.43
C ASN A 20 8.32 -8.29 26.70
N ARG A 21 7.26 -8.58 27.46
CA ARG A 21 7.02 -7.93 28.76
C ARG A 21 8.19 -8.11 29.73
N LYS A 22 8.73 -9.33 29.85
CA LYS A 22 9.85 -9.63 30.76
C LYS A 22 11.19 -9.04 30.31
N LEU A 23 11.43 -8.96 29.00
CA LEU A 23 12.59 -8.26 28.45
C LEU A 23 12.56 -6.77 28.82
N LEU A 24 11.39 -6.15 28.70
CA LEU A 24 11.21 -4.75 29.07
C LEU A 24 11.35 -4.51 30.58
N GLU A 25 10.81 -5.41 31.43
CA GLU A 25 11.00 -5.36 32.89
C GLU A 25 12.48 -5.44 33.31
N THR A 26 13.31 -6.12 32.51
CA THR A 26 14.75 -6.28 32.76
C THR A 26 15.63 -5.26 32.01
N LYS A 27 15.03 -4.19 31.45
CA LYS A 27 15.70 -3.14 30.64
C LYS A 27 16.42 -3.68 29.39
N ASN A 28 15.99 -4.81 28.87
CA ASN A 28 16.43 -5.31 27.57
C ASN A 28 15.53 -4.75 26.46
N LEU A 29 16.05 -4.72 25.23
CA LEU A 29 15.24 -4.44 24.04
C LEU A 29 14.10 -5.47 23.91
N PRO A 30 13.00 -5.17 23.19
CA PRO A 30 12.01 -6.19 22.82
C PRO A 30 12.59 -7.19 21.81
N LEU A 31 11.85 -8.27 21.55
CA LEU A 31 12.16 -9.23 20.50
C LEU A 31 12.04 -8.55 19.14
N ASN A 32 13.08 -8.63 18.33
CA ASN A 32 13.04 -8.18 16.94
C ASN A 32 12.41 -9.24 16.03
N THR A 33 12.17 -8.89 14.76
CA THR A 33 11.53 -9.78 13.77
C THR A 33 12.24 -11.13 13.63
N ALA A 34 13.57 -11.14 13.59
CA ALA A 34 14.34 -12.37 13.48
C ALA A 34 14.21 -13.25 14.73
N GLU A 35 14.12 -12.65 15.92
CA GLU A 35 13.94 -13.35 17.19
C GLU A 35 12.52 -13.92 17.34
N ILE A 36 11.51 -13.19 16.88
CA ILE A 36 10.11 -13.65 16.86
C ILE A 36 9.95 -14.85 15.93
N MET A 37 10.48 -14.75 14.71
CA MET A 37 10.47 -15.84 13.73
C MET A 37 11.25 -17.06 14.23
N LEU A 38 12.37 -16.83 14.91
CA LEU A 38 13.14 -17.89 15.54
C LEU A 38 12.37 -18.63 16.63
N LEU A 39 11.64 -17.91 17.48
CA LEU A 39 10.79 -18.52 18.51
C LEU A 39 9.60 -19.28 17.90
N GLY A 40 8.97 -18.73 16.86
CA GLY A 40 7.93 -19.42 16.10
C GLY A 40 8.43 -20.73 15.49
N GLY A 41 9.59 -20.68 14.83
CA GLY A 41 10.23 -21.87 14.28
C GLY A 41 10.61 -22.92 15.33
N ILE A 42 11.02 -22.50 16.54
CA ILE A 42 11.26 -23.43 17.67
C ILE A 42 9.94 -24.07 18.14
N TRP A 43 8.84 -23.33 18.11
CA TRP A 43 7.51 -23.84 18.46
C TRP A 43 6.99 -24.87 17.44
N ASP A 44 7.34 -24.70 16.17
CA ASP A 44 6.99 -25.60 15.07
C ASP A 44 8.04 -26.71 14.83
N ASN A 45 9.04 -26.85 15.70
CA ASN A 45 10.14 -27.82 15.59
C ASN A 45 10.98 -27.69 14.28
N LYS A 46 11.09 -26.49 13.72
CA LYS A 46 11.84 -26.20 12.48
C LYS A 46 13.36 -26.08 12.71
N THR A 47 14.14 -26.39 11.68
CA THR A 47 15.60 -26.20 11.69
C THR A 47 15.96 -24.72 11.46
N TYR A 48 17.18 -24.29 11.78
CA TYR A 48 17.57 -22.89 11.51
C TYR A 48 17.59 -22.58 10.02
N ASN A 49 17.86 -23.58 9.17
CA ASN A 49 17.82 -23.43 7.72
C ASN A 49 16.40 -23.09 7.26
N ILE A 50 15.40 -23.84 7.72
CA ILE A 50 14.00 -23.63 7.34
C ILE A 50 13.51 -22.26 7.84
N VAL A 51 13.81 -21.91 9.10
CA VAL A 51 13.40 -20.60 9.64
C VAL A 51 14.11 -19.45 8.93
N ALA A 52 15.36 -19.62 8.54
CA ALA A 52 16.13 -18.61 7.81
C ALA A 52 15.53 -18.39 6.41
N GLU A 53 15.20 -19.46 5.72
CA GLU A 53 14.57 -19.44 4.39
C GLU A 53 13.19 -18.78 4.43
N GLU A 54 12.33 -19.16 5.38
CA GLU A 54 11.00 -18.56 5.57
C GLU A 54 11.05 -17.08 5.97
N ALA A 55 12.12 -16.65 6.63
CA ALA A 55 12.30 -15.30 7.14
C ALA A 55 13.15 -14.39 6.23
N GLY A 56 13.69 -14.91 5.13
CA GLY A 56 14.60 -14.17 4.24
C GLY A 56 15.97 -13.86 4.85
N TYR A 57 16.44 -14.65 5.82
CA TYR A 57 17.76 -14.51 6.45
C TYR A 57 18.71 -15.63 6.02
N SER A 58 20.02 -15.45 6.23
CA SER A 58 20.97 -16.56 6.08
C SER A 58 20.95 -17.45 7.33
N SER A 59 21.03 -18.78 7.14
CA SER A 59 21.09 -19.72 8.26
C SER A 59 22.29 -19.47 9.18
N GLY A 60 23.41 -19.01 8.61
CA GLY A 60 24.57 -18.54 9.38
C GLY A 60 24.21 -17.40 10.31
N TYR A 61 23.52 -16.37 9.83
CA TYR A 61 23.10 -15.22 10.63
C TYR A 61 22.15 -15.63 11.78
N LEU A 62 21.15 -16.47 11.51
CA LEU A 62 20.25 -16.95 12.56
C LEU A 62 20.97 -17.81 13.61
N SER A 63 21.87 -18.71 13.20
CA SER A 63 22.51 -19.66 14.12
C SER A 63 23.67 -19.07 14.93
N SER A 64 24.41 -18.11 14.36
CA SER A 64 25.63 -17.52 14.96
C SER A 64 25.43 -16.16 15.61
N VAL A 65 24.39 -15.41 15.23
CA VAL A 65 24.14 -14.04 15.73
C VAL A 65 22.82 -13.98 16.51
N VAL A 66 21.71 -14.32 15.87
CA VAL A 66 20.37 -14.12 16.45
C VAL A 66 20.08 -15.11 17.58
N ALA A 67 20.32 -16.41 17.35
CA ALA A 67 19.98 -17.45 18.32
C ALA A 67 20.79 -17.36 19.64
N PRO A 68 22.13 -17.16 19.62
CA PRO A 68 22.90 -17.08 20.86
C PRO A 68 22.49 -15.90 21.74
N GLU A 69 22.28 -14.72 21.14
CA GLU A 69 21.90 -13.52 21.88
C GLU A 69 20.47 -13.61 22.43
N LEU A 70 19.54 -14.13 21.64
CA LEU A 70 18.17 -14.38 22.09
C LEU A 70 18.15 -15.35 23.28
N PHE A 71 18.84 -16.47 23.18
CA PHE A 71 18.85 -17.45 24.28
C PHE A 71 19.55 -16.94 25.52
N ARG A 72 20.59 -16.11 25.38
CA ARG A 72 21.23 -15.44 26.52
C ARG A 72 20.21 -14.56 27.25
N ARG A 73 19.51 -13.70 26.52
CA ARG A 73 18.48 -12.79 27.07
C ARG A 73 17.32 -13.54 27.72
N ILE A 74 16.85 -14.63 27.11
CA ILE A 74 15.80 -15.47 27.71
C ILE A 74 16.35 -16.22 28.94
N SER A 75 17.60 -16.66 28.93
CA SER A 75 18.24 -17.30 30.09
C SER A 75 18.29 -16.35 31.28
N ASP A 76 18.59 -15.08 31.04
CA ASP A 76 18.62 -14.03 32.08
C ASP A 76 17.22 -13.82 32.70
N ILE A 77 16.15 -13.97 31.90
CA ILE A 77 14.76 -13.85 32.37
C ILE A 77 14.30 -15.05 33.17
N ILE A 78 14.60 -16.26 32.69
CA ILE A 78 14.13 -17.51 33.30
C ILE A 78 15.03 -17.90 34.49
N GLY A 79 16.26 -17.37 34.55
CA GLY A 79 17.27 -17.74 35.54
C GLY A 79 17.88 -19.12 35.30
N GLN A 80 17.67 -19.71 34.12
CA GLN A 80 18.20 -21.02 33.72
C GLN A 80 18.76 -20.97 32.30
N ARG A 81 19.73 -21.85 32.00
CA ARG A 81 20.35 -21.89 30.67
C ARG A 81 19.36 -22.37 29.59
N VAL A 82 19.05 -21.48 28.65
CA VAL A 82 18.24 -21.73 27.47
C VAL A 82 19.12 -22.00 26.25
N THR A 83 18.69 -22.97 25.45
CA THR A 83 19.29 -23.43 24.19
C THR A 83 18.16 -23.84 23.25
N LYS A 84 18.45 -24.02 21.96
CA LYS A 84 17.43 -24.46 20.99
C LYS A 84 16.64 -25.69 21.45
N LYS A 85 17.33 -26.70 22.01
CA LYS A 85 16.74 -27.99 22.37
C LYS A 85 15.82 -27.93 23.60
N ASN A 86 16.04 -26.97 24.50
CA ASN A 86 15.27 -26.87 25.75
C ASN A 86 14.41 -25.60 25.83
N CYS A 87 14.51 -24.67 24.87
CA CYS A 87 13.80 -23.38 24.86
C CYS A 87 12.29 -23.52 25.04
N ARG A 88 11.64 -24.39 24.25
CA ARG A 88 10.19 -24.64 24.35
C ARG A 88 9.77 -25.11 25.74
N ILE A 89 10.46 -26.11 26.28
CA ILE A 89 10.14 -26.70 27.59
C ILE A 89 10.39 -25.70 28.73
N GLN A 90 11.49 -24.94 28.66
CA GLN A 90 11.85 -23.95 29.66
C GLN A 90 10.86 -22.79 29.70
N LEU A 91 10.46 -22.28 28.52
CA LEU A 91 9.43 -21.24 28.42
C LEU A 91 8.08 -21.73 28.93
N GLN A 92 7.66 -22.94 28.55
CA GLN A 92 6.39 -23.50 29.04
C GLN A 92 6.40 -23.63 30.57
N THR A 93 7.50 -24.14 31.14
CA THR A 93 7.64 -24.31 32.60
C THR A 93 7.61 -22.97 33.34
N TYR A 94 8.19 -21.92 32.77
CA TYR A 94 8.18 -20.57 33.34
C TYR A 94 6.81 -19.86 33.23
N LEU A 95 6.04 -20.17 32.19
CA LEU A 95 4.78 -19.48 31.87
C LEU A 95 3.55 -20.11 32.53
N ILE A 96 3.54 -21.43 32.76
CA ILE A 96 2.41 -22.14 33.37
C ILE A 96 2.02 -21.57 34.75
N PRO A 97 2.95 -21.24 35.67
CA PRO A 97 2.60 -20.65 36.97
C PRO A 97 2.05 -19.22 36.88
N GLN A 98 2.37 -18.48 35.81
CA GLN A 98 1.96 -17.07 35.64
C GLN A 98 0.57 -16.90 35.03
N ALA A 99 0.06 -17.92 34.32
CA ALA A 99 -1.30 -17.93 33.79
C ALA A 99 -2.37 -18.20 34.86
N SER A 100 -2.00 -18.77 36.01
CA SER A 100 -2.93 -19.23 37.05
C SER A 100 -3.13 -18.27 38.23
N SER A 101 -2.44 -17.12 38.27
CA SER A 101 -2.54 -16.18 39.40
C SER A 101 -2.99 -14.79 38.95
N LYS A 102 -4.30 -14.61 38.77
CA LYS A 102 -4.94 -13.29 38.90
C LYS A 102 -4.96 -12.95 40.40
N LYS A 103 -4.10 -12.04 40.87
CA LYS A 103 -4.44 -11.04 41.90
C LYS A 103 -3.30 -10.04 42.19
N ASN A 104 -3.72 -8.77 42.21
CA ASN A 104 -3.15 -7.63 42.93
C ASN A 104 -1.79 -7.08 42.49
N VAL A 105 -1.80 -6.08 41.60
CA VAL A 105 -0.74 -5.06 41.52
C VAL A 105 -1.38 -3.67 41.54
N ARG A 106 -0.79 -2.77 42.33
CA ARG A 106 -1.34 -1.46 42.74
C ARG A 106 -1.41 -0.44 41.59
N PRO A 107 -2.34 0.55 41.62
CA PRO A 107 -2.68 1.39 40.47
C PRO A 107 -1.63 2.43 40.02
N GLN A 108 -0.52 2.61 40.75
CA GLN A 108 0.36 3.77 40.53
C GLN A 108 1.56 3.52 39.61
N GLN A 109 1.84 2.26 39.20
CA GLN A 109 2.89 1.94 38.22
C GLN A 109 2.37 1.70 36.79
N TYR A 110 1.06 1.45 36.64
CA TYR A 110 0.44 1.24 35.32
C TYR A 110 0.37 2.52 34.49
N GLU A 111 0.17 3.68 35.10
CA GLU A 111 0.03 4.96 34.38
C GLU A 111 1.33 5.46 33.73
N LYS A 112 2.51 5.10 34.29
CA LYS A 112 3.81 5.46 33.69
C LYS A 112 4.29 4.46 32.64
N LEU A 113 3.90 3.19 32.75
CA LEU A 113 4.28 2.15 31.78
C LEU A 113 3.36 2.13 30.55
N SER A 114 2.06 2.46 30.73
CA SER A 114 1.11 2.62 29.62
C SER A 114 1.53 3.78 28.71
N ALA A 115 1.93 4.92 29.28
CA ALA A 115 2.37 6.08 28.53
C ALA A 115 3.57 5.78 27.59
N SER A 116 4.48 4.89 27.98
CA SER A 116 5.64 4.53 27.15
C SER A 116 5.35 3.42 26.12
N ILE A 117 4.34 2.57 26.34
CA ILE A 117 3.87 1.57 25.37
C ILE A 117 2.98 2.22 24.30
N THR A 118 2.12 3.16 24.69
CA THR A 118 1.32 3.98 23.75
C THR A 118 2.20 4.78 22.79
N GLN A 119 3.43 5.12 23.21
CA GLN A 119 4.41 5.85 22.40
C GLN A 119 5.11 5.00 21.32
N LEU A 120 5.13 3.65 21.47
CA LEU A 120 5.66 2.70 20.48
C LEU A 120 4.57 2.10 19.57
N MET A 121 3.30 2.19 19.97
CA MET A 121 2.11 1.87 19.17
C MET A 121 1.42 3.11 18.59
N SER A 122 2.05 4.28 18.71
CA SER A 122 1.51 5.50 18.12
C SER A 122 1.37 5.30 16.61
N PRO A 123 0.19 5.52 16.01
CA PRO A 123 0.05 5.46 14.57
C PRO A 123 1.07 6.45 13.96
N ASN A 124 1.75 6.04 12.89
CA ASN A 124 2.52 6.98 12.11
C ASN A 124 1.57 8.00 11.48
N PHE A 125 2.07 9.21 11.20
CA PHE A 125 1.31 10.19 10.46
C PHE A 125 0.82 9.56 9.13
N PRO A 126 -0.48 9.63 8.80
CA PRO A 126 -1.06 8.93 7.65
C PRO A 126 -0.73 9.66 6.35
N SER A 127 0.54 9.58 5.93
CA SER A 127 1.02 10.10 4.66
C SER A 127 1.59 9.01 3.77
N GLY A 128 1.25 9.07 2.49
CA GLY A 128 1.79 8.18 1.48
C GLY A 128 1.23 6.77 1.54
N CYS A 129 2.05 5.83 1.06
CA CYS A 129 1.65 4.43 0.92
C CYS A 129 1.62 3.70 2.27
N ILE A 130 0.61 2.84 2.46
CA ILE A 130 0.47 2.01 3.65
C ILE A 130 1.23 0.69 3.45
N SER A 131 2.21 0.42 4.33
CA SER A 131 3.03 -0.79 4.28
C SER A 131 2.22 -2.08 4.42
N LEU A 132 2.80 -3.20 3.98
CA LEU A 132 2.15 -4.52 3.94
C LEU A 132 1.69 -4.99 5.32
N ASN A 133 2.51 -4.77 6.35
CA ASN A 133 2.27 -5.21 7.72
C ASN A 133 1.54 -4.16 8.58
N SER A 134 1.12 -3.04 7.98
CA SER A 134 0.40 -2.01 8.73
C SER A 134 -1.01 -2.48 9.08
N PRO A 135 -1.43 -2.42 10.35
CA PRO A 135 -2.81 -2.74 10.75
C PRO A 135 -3.79 -1.69 10.25
N PHE A 136 -3.31 -0.53 9.79
CA PHE A 136 -4.15 0.57 9.32
C PHE A 136 -4.60 0.39 7.86
N TYR A 137 -4.22 -0.67 7.16
CA TYR A 137 -4.78 -0.91 5.84
C TYR A 137 -6.15 -1.57 5.92
N ILE A 138 -7.16 -0.89 5.39
CA ILE A 138 -8.48 -1.46 5.19
C ILE A 138 -8.49 -2.34 3.94
N GLN A 139 -8.79 -3.62 4.13
CA GLN A 139 -8.86 -4.60 3.05
C GLN A 139 -10.01 -4.27 2.09
N ARG A 140 -9.71 -4.39 0.79
CA ARG A 140 -10.68 -4.20 -0.30
C ARG A 140 -10.95 -5.53 -0.97
N SER A 141 -11.44 -6.49 -0.19
CA SER A 141 -11.53 -7.92 -0.53
C SER A 141 -12.00 -8.23 -1.94
N ASP A 142 -13.07 -7.57 -2.43
CA ASP A 142 -13.60 -7.85 -3.76
C ASP A 142 -12.68 -7.36 -4.89
N ILE A 143 -12.06 -6.19 -4.71
CA ILE A 143 -11.11 -5.62 -5.67
C ILE A 143 -9.81 -6.44 -5.66
N GLU A 144 -9.29 -6.75 -4.49
CA GLU A 144 -8.06 -7.54 -4.33
C GLU A 144 -8.22 -8.92 -4.97
N LYS A 145 -9.33 -9.63 -4.71
CA LYS A 145 -9.63 -10.91 -5.35
C LYS A 145 -9.66 -10.83 -6.87
N GLN A 146 -10.27 -9.78 -7.43
CA GLN A 146 -10.33 -9.59 -8.88
C GLN A 146 -8.93 -9.36 -9.47
N VAL A 147 -8.12 -8.53 -8.82
CA VAL A 147 -6.75 -8.25 -9.27
C VAL A 147 -5.88 -9.51 -9.20
N TYR A 148 -5.92 -10.22 -8.09
CA TYR A 148 -5.14 -11.45 -7.88
C TYR A 148 -5.48 -12.52 -8.92
N ALA A 149 -6.78 -12.77 -9.13
CA ALA A 149 -7.24 -13.70 -10.15
C ALA A 149 -6.85 -13.28 -11.59
N GLU A 150 -6.73 -11.98 -11.86
CA GLU A 150 -6.31 -11.48 -13.16
C GLU A 150 -4.82 -11.66 -13.39
N ILE A 151 -3.95 -11.32 -12.42
CA ILE A 151 -2.49 -11.41 -12.60
C ILE A 151 -2.00 -12.87 -12.67
N GLU A 152 -2.80 -13.84 -12.28
CA GLU A 152 -2.51 -15.26 -12.52
C GLU A 152 -2.62 -15.62 -14.02
N LYS A 153 -3.45 -14.91 -14.79
CA LYS A 153 -3.71 -15.22 -16.20
C LYS A 153 -2.51 -14.88 -17.10
N PRO A 154 -2.14 -15.73 -18.06
CA PRO A 154 -1.10 -15.46 -19.05
C PRO A 154 -1.29 -14.10 -19.75
N GLY A 155 -0.26 -13.26 -19.76
CA GLY A 155 -0.30 -11.98 -20.48
C GLY A 155 -1.21 -10.92 -19.87
N ALA A 156 -1.62 -11.03 -18.60
CA ALA A 156 -2.60 -10.14 -18.01
C ALA A 156 -2.18 -8.66 -17.98
N LEU A 157 -3.19 -7.79 -18.04
CA LEU A 157 -3.07 -6.34 -17.87
C LEU A 157 -4.14 -5.85 -16.90
N VAL A 158 -3.71 -5.30 -15.78
CA VAL A 158 -4.57 -4.68 -14.77
C VAL A 158 -4.34 -3.18 -14.77
N ARG A 159 -5.42 -2.40 -14.72
CA ARG A 159 -5.36 -0.94 -14.67
C ARG A 159 -6.02 -0.43 -13.40
N ILE A 160 -5.22 0.08 -12.47
CA ILE A 160 -5.71 0.66 -11.23
C ILE A 160 -5.84 2.16 -11.43
N LYS A 161 -7.06 2.69 -11.25
CA LYS A 161 -7.36 4.11 -11.44
C LYS A 161 -8.20 4.66 -10.30
N ALA A 162 -7.90 5.90 -9.91
CA ALA A 162 -8.63 6.68 -8.93
C ALA A 162 -8.04 8.10 -8.87
N PRO A 163 -8.75 9.08 -8.28
CA PRO A 163 -8.13 10.33 -7.84
C PRO A 163 -6.89 10.11 -6.97
N GLN A 164 -6.09 11.15 -6.74
CA GLN A 164 -4.97 11.05 -5.80
C GLN A 164 -5.47 10.65 -4.40
N GLU A 165 -4.59 10.09 -3.57
CA GLU A 165 -4.89 9.82 -2.16
C GLU A 165 -6.00 8.77 -1.86
N MET A 166 -6.40 7.98 -2.86
CA MET A 166 -7.39 6.90 -2.75
C MET A 166 -6.81 5.51 -2.38
N GLY A 167 -5.48 5.42 -2.16
CA GLY A 167 -4.81 4.16 -1.79
C GLY A 167 -4.35 3.27 -2.97
N LYS A 168 -4.15 3.86 -4.16
CA LYS A 168 -3.68 3.14 -5.36
C LYS A 168 -2.35 2.42 -5.14
N THR A 169 -1.33 3.14 -4.68
CA THR A 169 0.00 2.58 -4.39
C THR A 169 -0.05 1.56 -3.26
N SER A 170 -0.91 1.75 -2.25
CA SER A 170 -1.12 0.76 -1.18
C SER A 170 -1.68 -0.56 -1.72
N LEU A 171 -2.61 -0.51 -2.69
CA LEU A 171 -3.07 -1.71 -3.38
C LEU A 171 -1.96 -2.32 -4.25
N LEU A 172 -1.21 -1.50 -4.99
CA LEU A 172 -0.10 -1.96 -5.83
C LEU A 172 0.93 -2.77 -5.04
N LEU A 173 1.34 -2.30 -3.86
CA LEU A 173 2.26 -3.03 -2.99
C LEU A 173 1.75 -4.43 -2.63
N ARG A 174 0.43 -4.56 -2.39
CA ARG A 174 -0.18 -5.86 -2.05
C ARG A 174 -0.24 -6.79 -3.26
N VAL A 175 -0.49 -6.24 -4.44
CA VAL A 175 -0.44 -6.99 -5.71
C VAL A 175 0.96 -7.50 -6.00
N ILE A 176 1.99 -6.68 -5.76
CA ILE A 176 3.39 -7.08 -5.88
C ILE A 176 3.70 -8.21 -4.89
N ASN A 177 3.38 -8.03 -3.60
CA ASN A 177 3.60 -9.05 -2.57
C ASN A 177 2.85 -10.37 -2.88
N TYR A 178 1.64 -10.29 -3.43
CA TYR A 178 0.90 -11.47 -3.88
C TYR A 178 1.61 -12.17 -5.04
N ALA A 179 2.10 -11.43 -6.04
CA ALA A 179 2.85 -12.01 -7.14
C ALA A 179 4.17 -12.65 -6.67
N GLU A 180 4.86 -12.05 -5.71
CA GLU A 180 6.05 -12.64 -5.07
C GLU A 180 5.71 -13.97 -4.39
N SER A 181 4.54 -14.07 -3.74
CA SER A 181 4.07 -15.35 -3.16
C SER A 181 3.73 -16.43 -4.21
N LEU A 182 3.65 -16.05 -5.49
CA LEU A 182 3.48 -16.95 -6.63
C LEU A 182 4.83 -17.21 -7.36
N ASP A 183 5.96 -16.84 -6.76
CA ASP A 183 7.32 -16.95 -7.32
C ASP A 183 7.52 -16.13 -8.61
N TYR A 184 6.73 -15.08 -8.83
CA TYR A 184 6.93 -14.19 -9.98
C TYR A 184 8.15 -13.30 -9.75
N CYS A 185 8.87 -13.00 -10.84
CA CYS A 185 9.78 -11.86 -10.83
C CYS A 185 8.94 -10.58 -10.77
N THR A 186 9.24 -9.68 -9.84
CA THR A 186 8.52 -8.41 -9.70
C THR A 186 9.44 -7.24 -10.02
N VAL A 187 8.92 -6.27 -10.77
CA VAL A 187 9.58 -5.00 -11.06
C VAL A 187 8.58 -3.89 -10.81
N ASN A 188 8.95 -2.93 -9.99
CA ASN A 188 8.12 -1.78 -9.67
C ASN A 188 8.83 -0.50 -10.09
N LEU A 189 8.24 0.22 -11.04
CA LEU A 189 8.74 1.51 -11.51
C LEU A 189 7.75 2.61 -11.14
N ASP A 190 8.18 3.50 -10.26
CA ASP A 190 7.50 4.77 -10.01
C ASP A 190 7.98 5.80 -11.03
N LEU A 191 7.08 6.19 -11.95
CA LEU A 191 7.45 7.08 -13.04
C LEU A 191 7.61 8.55 -12.61
N GLN A 192 7.31 8.92 -11.36
CA GLN A 192 7.69 10.23 -10.81
C GLN A 192 9.19 10.33 -10.53
N GLN A 193 9.90 9.21 -10.40
CA GLN A 193 11.34 9.18 -10.09
C GLN A 193 12.22 9.35 -11.34
N VAL A 194 11.61 9.45 -12.53
CA VAL A 194 12.34 9.61 -13.78
C VAL A 194 12.97 11.00 -13.82
N GLY A 195 14.28 11.07 -14.06
CA GLY A 195 14.99 12.34 -14.19
C GLY A 195 14.48 13.18 -15.36
N GLN A 196 14.43 14.50 -15.16
CA GLN A 196 14.00 15.45 -16.18
C GLN A 196 14.85 15.35 -17.46
N ASP A 197 16.14 15.03 -17.34
CA ASP A 197 17.04 14.85 -18.47
C ASP A 197 16.69 13.60 -19.31
N ILE A 198 16.08 12.58 -18.71
CA ILE A 198 15.57 11.40 -19.42
C ILE A 198 14.29 11.77 -20.17
N LEU A 199 13.34 12.43 -19.50
CA LEU A 199 12.04 12.81 -20.05
C LEU A 199 12.15 13.84 -21.17
N SER A 200 13.05 14.81 -21.03
CA SER A 200 13.36 15.80 -22.08
C SER A 200 14.23 15.24 -23.21
N GLY A 201 14.88 14.09 -23.00
CA GLY A 201 15.74 13.42 -24.00
C GLY A 201 14.99 12.61 -25.06
N GLY A 202 13.64 12.63 -25.03
CA GLY A 202 12.78 11.97 -26.01
C GLY A 202 12.58 10.47 -25.79
N ILE A 203 11.73 9.87 -26.62
CA ILE A 203 11.28 8.47 -26.47
C ILE A 203 12.43 7.46 -26.45
N ASN A 204 13.48 7.66 -27.25
CA ASN A 204 14.61 6.74 -27.31
C ASN A 204 15.34 6.65 -25.96
N LYS A 205 15.69 7.81 -25.37
CA LYS A 205 16.37 7.88 -24.07
C LYS A 205 15.49 7.33 -22.96
N PHE A 206 14.19 7.62 -23.01
CA PHE A 206 13.22 7.07 -22.07
C PHE A 206 13.12 5.54 -22.15
N LEU A 207 12.99 4.95 -23.34
CA LEU A 207 12.88 3.49 -23.47
C LEU A 207 14.18 2.77 -23.08
N ARG A 208 15.35 3.36 -23.33
CA ARG A 208 16.63 2.83 -22.84
C ARG A 208 16.70 2.87 -21.31
N TRP A 209 16.32 3.99 -20.70
CA TRP A 209 16.20 4.10 -19.24
C TRP A 209 15.22 3.04 -18.69
N PHE A 210 14.05 2.91 -19.30
CA PHE A 210 13.02 1.96 -18.90
C PHE A 210 13.54 0.52 -18.91
N CYS A 211 14.14 0.10 -20.02
CA CYS A 211 14.70 -1.24 -20.17
C CYS A 211 15.85 -1.52 -19.19
N ALA A 212 16.73 -0.54 -18.96
CA ALA A 212 17.84 -0.68 -18.02
C ALA A 212 17.36 -0.85 -16.57
N ASN A 213 16.39 -0.04 -16.14
CA ASN A 213 15.87 -0.12 -14.77
C ASN A 213 15.17 -1.46 -14.50
N ILE A 214 14.46 -2.00 -15.50
CA ILE A 214 13.85 -3.33 -15.39
C ILE A 214 14.93 -4.40 -15.27
N ALA A 215 15.97 -4.36 -16.11
CA ALA A 215 17.07 -5.31 -16.03
C ALA A 215 17.76 -5.28 -14.66
N TYR A 216 18.05 -4.09 -14.13
CA TYR A 216 18.66 -3.92 -12.81
C TYR A 216 17.79 -4.50 -11.69
N GLN A 217 16.48 -4.26 -11.69
CA GLN A 217 15.59 -4.84 -10.68
C GLN A 217 15.45 -6.36 -10.82
N LEU A 218 15.65 -6.91 -12.02
CA LEU A 218 15.75 -8.35 -12.26
C LEU A 218 17.14 -8.93 -11.93
N ASN A 219 18.07 -8.13 -11.41
CA ASN A 219 19.47 -8.50 -11.18
C ASN A 219 20.18 -9.00 -12.46
N GLN A 220 19.90 -8.35 -13.59
CA GLN A 220 20.51 -8.63 -14.89
C GLN A 220 21.30 -7.42 -15.39
N GLU A 221 22.38 -7.67 -16.12
CA GLU A 221 23.08 -6.61 -16.85
C GLU A 221 22.17 -6.08 -17.98
N PRO A 222 22.04 -4.76 -18.19
CA PRO A 222 21.13 -4.24 -19.20
C PRO A 222 21.49 -4.60 -20.65
N ASN A 223 22.78 -4.73 -20.99
CA ASN A 223 23.29 -5.09 -22.32
C ASN A 223 22.57 -4.40 -23.49
N LEU A 224 22.12 -3.15 -23.30
CA LEU A 224 21.22 -2.51 -24.27
C LEU A 224 21.90 -2.30 -25.62
N ASP A 225 23.19 -1.99 -25.65
CA ASP A 225 23.91 -1.73 -26.90
C ASP A 225 23.89 -2.93 -27.87
N ASP A 226 23.79 -4.16 -27.37
CA ASP A 226 23.71 -5.38 -28.20
C ASP A 226 22.30 -5.61 -28.79
N TYR A 227 21.28 -5.01 -28.20
CA TYR A 227 19.87 -5.19 -28.56
C TYR A 227 19.23 -3.90 -29.10
N TRP A 228 20.01 -2.80 -29.21
CA TRP A 228 19.51 -1.50 -29.61
C TRP A 228 20.02 -1.08 -30.96
N ASP A 229 19.18 -1.28 -31.96
CA ASP A 229 19.43 -0.86 -33.33
C ASP A 229 18.63 0.42 -33.64
N GLU A 230 19.33 1.45 -34.12
CA GLU A 230 18.73 2.74 -34.49
C GLU A 230 17.97 2.67 -35.82
N ASP A 231 18.37 1.79 -36.74
CA ASP A 231 17.80 1.69 -38.10
C ASP A 231 16.39 1.07 -38.07
N ILE A 232 16.12 0.14 -37.15
CA ILE A 232 14.79 -0.45 -36.95
C ILE A 232 13.90 0.39 -36.02
N GLY A 233 14.49 1.35 -35.32
CA GLY A 233 13.79 2.27 -34.42
C GLY A 233 13.56 1.76 -33.00
N CYS A 234 13.64 2.68 -32.05
CA CYS A 234 13.66 2.42 -30.60
C CYS A 234 12.49 1.58 -30.05
N LYS A 235 11.28 1.70 -30.61
CA LYS A 235 10.11 0.90 -30.18
C LYS A 235 10.26 -0.58 -30.51
N ILE A 236 10.81 -0.88 -31.69
CA ILE A 236 11.07 -2.25 -32.12
C ILE A 236 12.23 -2.80 -31.30
N SER A 237 13.32 -2.03 -31.13
CA SER A 237 14.45 -2.40 -30.29
C SER A 237 14.02 -2.73 -28.85
N CYS A 238 13.20 -1.88 -28.23
CA CYS A 238 12.60 -2.13 -26.91
C CYS A 238 11.79 -3.44 -26.88
N THR A 239 10.95 -3.67 -27.89
CA THR A 239 10.14 -4.90 -27.98
C THR A 239 11.01 -6.15 -28.12
N LEU A 240 12.05 -6.11 -28.95
CA LEU A 240 12.97 -7.22 -29.15
C LEU A 240 13.82 -7.47 -27.91
N TYR A 241 14.25 -6.41 -27.21
CA TYR A 241 14.95 -6.51 -25.94
C TYR A 241 14.10 -7.23 -24.88
N PHE A 242 12.84 -6.83 -24.70
CA PHE A 242 11.93 -7.54 -23.80
C PHE A 242 11.75 -9.00 -24.19
N ARG A 243 11.52 -9.26 -25.48
CA ARG A 243 11.22 -10.61 -25.98
C ARG A 243 12.41 -11.56 -25.89
N ASN A 244 13.55 -11.14 -26.43
CA ASN A 244 14.70 -12.00 -26.71
C ASN A 244 15.72 -12.00 -25.58
N TYR A 245 15.67 -10.99 -24.69
CA TYR A 245 16.56 -10.90 -23.54
C TYR A 245 15.80 -11.10 -22.24
N LEU A 246 14.98 -10.12 -21.81
CA LEU A 246 14.36 -10.14 -20.48
C LEU A 246 13.41 -11.34 -20.25
N LEU A 247 12.41 -11.53 -21.12
CA LEU A 247 11.42 -12.59 -20.96
C LEU A 247 11.98 -13.98 -21.32
N GLN A 248 13.05 -14.03 -22.11
CA GLN A 248 13.71 -15.28 -22.46
C GLN A 248 14.64 -15.75 -21.35
N SER A 249 15.27 -14.84 -20.60
CA SER A 249 16.21 -15.15 -19.52
C SER A 249 15.54 -15.57 -18.22
N ILE A 250 14.26 -15.22 -18.00
CA ILE A 250 13.49 -15.59 -16.80
C ILE A 250 12.70 -16.89 -16.97
N ASN A 251 12.66 -17.70 -15.91
CA ASN A 251 11.92 -18.98 -15.88
C ASN A 251 10.53 -18.85 -15.24
N SER A 252 10.25 -17.77 -14.52
CA SER A 252 8.93 -17.45 -13.95
C SER A 252 8.31 -16.23 -14.65
N PRO A 253 6.99 -16.00 -14.49
CA PRO A 253 6.34 -14.79 -14.99
C PRO A 253 6.94 -13.51 -14.39
N LEU A 254 6.90 -12.43 -15.17
CA LEU A 254 7.30 -11.09 -14.75
C LEU A 254 6.07 -10.23 -14.48
N LEU A 255 5.88 -9.78 -13.24
CA LEU A 255 4.98 -8.68 -12.91
C LEU A 255 5.71 -7.34 -13.05
N LEU A 256 5.39 -6.60 -14.10
CA LEU A 256 5.83 -5.23 -14.31
C LEU A 256 4.75 -4.26 -13.83
N ALA A 257 4.99 -3.69 -12.65
CA ALA A 257 4.21 -2.64 -12.04
C ALA A 257 4.73 -1.26 -12.45
N LEU A 258 3.85 -0.44 -13.03
CA LEU A 258 4.12 0.94 -13.42
C LEU A 258 3.23 1.85 -12.57
N ASP A 259 3.83 2.53 -11.58
CA ASP A 259 3.14 3.50 -10.73
C ASP A 259 3.25 4.92 -11.30
N GLU A 260 2.26 5.74 -10.97
CA GLU A 260 2.19 7.17 -11.31
C GLU A 260 2.47 7.46 -12.80
N VAL A 261 1.94 6.63 -13.70
CA VAL A 261 2.15 6.82 -15.16
C VAL A 261 1.56 8.13 -15.68
N ASN A 262 0.74 8.80 -14.86
CA ASN A 262 0.28 10.15 -15.11
C ASN A 262 1.41 11.16 -15.33
N HIS A 263 2.57 10.97 -14.70
CA HIS A 263 3.71 11.86 -14.93
C HIS A 263 4.16 11.85 -16.41
N ILE A 264 4.05 10.71 -17.10
CA ILE A 264 4.41 10.60 -18.52
C ILE A 264 3.42 11.35 -19.43
N PHE A 265 2.17 11.59 -18.99
CA PHE A 265 1.21 12.36 -19.79
C PHE A 265 1.62 13.82 -19.98
N GLU A 266 2.46 14.36 -19.09
CA GLU A 266 3.05 15.69 -19.21
C GLU A 266 4.08 15.77 -20.36
N TYR A 267 4.46 14.62 -20.94
CA TYR A 267 5.39 14.48 -22.06
C TYR A 267 4.71 13.80 -23.25
N PRO A 268 3.91 14.53 -24.06
CA PRO A 268 3.12 13.95 -25.15
C PRO A 268 3.93 13.13 -26.16
N GLU A 269 5.18 13.53 -26.45
CA GLU A 269 6.08 12.81 -27.36
C GLU A 269 6.45 11.41 -26.83
N ILE A 270 6.59 11.25 -25.51
CA ILE A 270 6.83 9.94 -24.90
C ILE A 270 5.51 9.17 -24.79
N ALA A 271 4.45 9.81 -24.28
CA ALA A 271 3.16 9.17 -24.03
C ALA A 271 2.54 8.54 -25.29
N LYS A 272 2.59 9.26 -26.43
CA LYS A 272 2.03 8.79 -27.71
C LYS A 272 2.65 7.49 -28.21
N ASP A 273 3.89 7.20 -27.83
CA ASP A 273 4.63 6.03 -28.29
C ASP A 273 4.72 4.92 -27.22
N PHE A 274 4.97 5.30 -25.97
CA PHE A 274 5.15 4.36 -24.86
C PHE A 274 3.87 3.60 -24.51
N PHE A 275 2.73 4.29 -24.42
CA PHE A 275 1.50 3.61 -24.02
C PHE A 275 1.00 2.61 -25.08
N PRO A 276 0.96 2.93 -26.39
CA PRO A 276 0.65 1.93 -27.41
C PRO A 276 1.60 0.73 -27.42
N LEU A 277 2.86 0.91 -27.02
CA LEU A 277 3.82 -0.18 -26.88
C LEU A 277 3.37 -1.20 -25.81
N LEU A 278 2.96 -0.74 -24.61
CA LEU A 278 2.43 -1.61 -23.55
C LEU A 278 1.20 -2.39 -24.01
N ARG A 279 0.31 -1.72 -24.76
CA ARG A 279 -0.86 -2.38 -25.35
C ARG A 279 -0.44 -3.45 -26.37
N SER A 280 0.53 -3.15 -27.22
CA SER A 280 1.03 -4.10 -28.21
C SER A 280 1.53 -5.38 -27.53
N TRP A 281 2.28 -5.26 -26.44
CA TRP A 281 2.78 -6.42 -25.68
C TRP A 281 1.65 -7.25 -25.05
N PHE A 282 0.62 -6.60 -24.50
CA PHE A 282 -0.59 -7.27 -24.02
C PHE A 282 -1.30 -8.05 -25.15
N GLU A 283 -1.42 -7.47 -26.34
CA GLU A 283 -2.04 -8.14 -27.49
C GLU A 283 -1.16 -9.29 -28.05
N GLU A 284 0.17 -9.14 -28.05
CA GLU A 284 1.10 -10.19 -28.47
C GLU A 284 1.04 -11.43 -27.56
N ALA A 285 0.75 -11.26 -26.26
CA ALA A 285 0.60 -12.38 -25.33
C ALA A 285 -0.53 -13.35 -25.71
N LYS A 286 -1.53 -12.90 -26.49
CA LYS A 286 -2.59 -13.77 -27.01
C LYS A 286 -2.10 -14.74 -28.09
N ARG A 287 -0.96 -14.46 -28.71
CA ARG A 287 -0.41 -15.21 -29.85
C ARG A 287 0.92 -15.89 -29.54
N GLN A 288 1.74 -15.27 -28.69
CA GLN A 288 3.13 -15.69 -28.47
C GLN A 288 3.36 -16.11 -27.00
N PRO A 289 3.80 -17.35 -26.75
CA PRO A 289 4.06 -17.86 -25.40
C PRO A 289 5.10 -17.07 -24.60
N VAL A 290 6.08 -16.43 -25.25
CA VAL A 290 7.07 -15.60 -24.54
C VAL A 290 6.43 -14.39 -23.87
N TRP A 291 5.47 -13.74 -24.55
CA TRP A 291 4.74 -12.58 -24.01
C TRP A 291 3.72 -12.99 -22.95
N GLN A 292 3.29 -14.26 -22.93
CA GLN A 292 2.48 -14.80 -21.84
C GLN A 292 3.20 -14.84 -20.50
N LYS A 293 4.52 -14.61 -20.44
CA LYS A 293 5.24 -14.44 -19.17
C LYS A 293 5.06 -13.05 -18.57
N LEU A 294 4.74 -12.03 -19.37
CA LEU A 294 4.57 -10.67 -18.87
C LEU A 294 3.18 -10.49 -18.22
N ARG A 295 3.15 -9.82 -17.06
CA ARG A 295 1.97 -9.32 -16.38
C ARG A 295 2.16 -7.83 -16.19
N LEU A 296 1.20 -7.03 -16.64
CA LEU A 296 1.27 -5.57 -16.54
C LEU A 296 0.30 -5.07 -15.49
N VAL A 297 0.78 -4.24 -14.56
CA VAL A 297 -0.08 -3.48 -13.65
C VAL A 297 0.22 -2.00 -13.86
N VAL A 298 -0.77 -1.26 -14.35
CA VAL A 298 -0.63 0.17 -14.68
C VAL A 298 -1.48 0.99 -13.73
N VAL A 299 -0.84 1.83 -12.93
CA VAL A 299 -1.50 2.69 -11.96
C VAL A 299 -1.46 4.13 -12.46
N HIS A 300 -2.63 4.78 -12.54
CA HIS A 300 -2.73 6.18 -12.93
C HIS A 300 -3.74 6.93 -12.07
N SER A 301 -3.41 8.18 -11.78
CA SER A 301 -4.36 9.14 -11.24
C SER A 301 -5.31 9.63 -12.34
N THR A 302 -6.59 9.76 -12.03
CA THR A 302 -7.59 10.20 -13.01
C THR A 302 -7.52 11.71 -13.30
N GLU A 303 -6.86 12.49 -12.45
CA GLU A 303 -6.88 13.96 -12.46
C GLU A 303 -6.32 14.61 -13.74
N ILE A 304 -5.43 13.93 -14.47
CA ILE A 304 -4.88 14.45 -15.72
C ILE A 304 -5.80 14.04 -16.87
N TYR A 305 -6.48 15.02 -17.47
CA TYR A 305 -7.20 14.81 -18.73
C TYR A 305 -6.19 14.51 -19.83
N VAL A 306 -6.10 13.24 -20.21
CA VAL A 306 -5.29 12.86 -21.37
C VAL A 306 -6.23 12.77 -22.57
N PRO A 307 -6.11 13.68 -23.56
CA PRO A 307 -6.68 13.45 -24.88
C PRO A 307 -5.85 12.36 -25.57
N LEU A 308 -5.87 11.14 -25.03
CA LEU A 308 -5.34 9.98 -25.71
C LEU A 308 -6.25 9.72 -26.89
N GLN A 309 -5.66 9.64 -28.09
CA GLN A 309 -6.34 9.04 -29.23
C GLN A 309 -6.91 7.69 -28.78
N LEU A 310 -8.24 7.68 -28.59
CA LEU A 310 -9.02 6.74 -27.76
C LEU A 310 -8.91 5.25 -28.17
N LYS A 311 -8.09 4.90 -29.16
CA LYS A 311 -8.01 3.55 -29.72
C LYS A 311 -6.67 2.87 -29.55
N GLN A 312 -5.60 3.57 -29.18
CA GLN A 312 -4.24 2.98 -29.20
C GLN A 312 -3.60 2.79 -27.83
N SER A 313 -4.18 3.37 -26.76
CA SER A 313 -3.62 3.31 -25.41
C SER A 313 -4.02 2.02 -24.65
N PRO A 314 -3.23 1.53 -23.66
CA PRO A 314 -3.56 0.34 -22.89
C PRO A 314 -4.73 0.62 -21.94
N PHE A 315 -5.09 1.90 -21.73
CA PHE A 315 -6.20 2.32 -20.87
C PHE A 315 -7.61 1.91 -21.35
N ASN A 316 -7.72 1.22 -22.48
CA ASN A 316 -8.98 0.68 -22.99
C ASN A 316 -8.98 -0.87 -23.13
N VAL A 317 -7.94 -1.55 -22.64
CA VAL A 317 -7.82 -3.02 -22.65
C VAL A 317 -7.47 -3.56 -21.25
N GLY A 318 -7.54 -4.86 -21.04
CA GLY A 318 -7.30 -5.47 -19.72
C GLY A 318 -8.36 -5.12 -18.68
N LEU A 319 -8.15 -5.56 -17.44
CA LEU A 319 -9.08 -5.40 -16.32
C LEU A 319 -9.03 -3.98 -15.73
N PRO A 320 -10.11 -3.17 -15.82
CA PRO A 320 -10.18 -1.89 -15.13
C PRO A 320 -10.55 -2.08 -13.66
N ILE A 321 -9.74 -1.51 -12.76
CA ILE A 321 -9.98 -1.43 -11.33
C ILE A 321 -10.11 0.03 -10.94
N GLN A 322 -11.29 0.42 -10.47
CA GLN A 322 -11.54 1.77 -9.97
C GLN A 322 -11.67 1.75 -8.46
N LEU A 323 -10.79 2.47 -7.76
CA LEU A 323 -10.89 2.59 -6.30
C LEU A 323 -11.95 3.62 -5.93
N GLY A 324 -12.88 3.21 -5.08
CA GLY A 324 -13.86 4.08 -4.45
C GLY A 324 -13.45 4.54 -3.05
N SER A 325 -14.28 5.41 -2.50
CA SER A 325 -14.32 5.79 -1.08
C SER A 325 -14.58 4.59 -0.17
N PHE A 326 -14.26 4.73 1.10
CA PHE A 326 -14.63 3.77 2.13
C PHE A 326 -16.14 3.74 2.39
N SER A 327 -16.66 2.57 2.74
CA SER A 327 -17.99 2.41 3.30
C SER A 327 -18.01 2.80 4.78
N LEU A 328 -19.20 2.91 5.37
CA LEU A 328 -19.35 3.19 6.80
C LEU A 328 -18.65 2.12 7.66
N GLU A 329 -18.82 0.85 7.29
CA GLU A 329 -18.22 -0.29 8.00
C GLU A 329 -16.70 -0.21 7.99
N GLN A 330 -16.12 0.19 6.84
CA GLN A 330 -14.68 0.39 6.70
C GLN A 330 -14.15 1.56 7.53
N VAL A 331 -14.93 2.64 7.69
CA VAL A 331 -14.56 3.76 8.57
C VAL A 331 -14.60 3.33 10.04
N VAL A 332 -15.62 2.56 10.44
CA VAL A 332 -15.71 2.01 11.81
C VAL A 332 -14.56 1.04 12.09
N GLU A 333 -14.26 0.13 11.16
CA GLU A 333 -13.13 -0.79 11.27
C GLU A 333 -11.80 -0.02 11.41
N LEU A 334 -11.60 1.02 10.61
CA LEU A 334 -10.41 1.85 10.70
C LEU A 334 -10.30 2.55 12.06
N ALA A 335 -11.40 3.11 12.56
CA ALA A 335 -11.43 3.76 13.87
C ALA A 335 -11.03 2.79 14.99
N GLN A 336 -11.49 1.53 14.91
CA GLN A 336 -11.10 0.48 15.86
C GLN A 336 -9.61 0.16 15.82
N PHE A 337 -8.97 0.13 14.64
CA PHE A 337 -7.52 -0.06 14.54
C PHE A 337 -6.72 1.07 15.19
N TYR A 338 -7.29 2.27 15.26
CA TYR A 338 -6.72 3.42 15.95
C TYR A 338 -7.14 3.51 17.43
N GLY A 339 -7.89 2.53 17.95
CA GLY A 339 -8.33 2.49 19.35
C GLY A 339 -9.52 3.39 19.69
N LEU A 340 -10.21 3.94 18.68
CA LEU A 340 -11.44 4.71 18.87
C LEU A 340 -12.64 3.76 18.98
N ASN A 341 -13.56 4.07 19.91
CA ASN A 341 -14.77 3.29 20.12
C ASN A 341 -15.97 3.91 19.37
N TRP A 342 -16.09 3.64 18.07
CA TRP A 342 -17.20 4.12 17.22
C TRP A 342 -18.22 3.00 16.94
N SER A 343 -18.53 2.20 17.95
CA SER A 343 -19.37 1.00 17.79
C SER A 343 -20.84 1.30 17.45
N ASP A 344 -21.34 2.48 17.81
CA ASP A 344 -22.68 2.97 17.46
C ASP A 344 -22.73 3.66 16.09
N GLY A 345 -21.57 4.02 15.52
CA GLY A 345 -21.41 4.55 14.18
C GLY A 345 -21.71 6.05 14.04
N GLU A 346 -22.04 6.77 15.11
CA GLU A 346 -22.43 8.19 15.02
C GLU A 346 -21.27 9.06 14.50
N GLU A 347 -20.07 8.91 15.06
CA GLU A 347 -18.87 9.60 14.60
C GLU A 347 -18.49 9.22 13.17
N ALA A 348 -18.65 7.95 12.82
CA ALA A 348 -18.37 7.46 11.47
C ALA A 348 -19.32 8.10 10.45
N HIS A 349 -20.61 8.25 10.79
CA HIS A 349 -21.59 8.95 9.95
C HIS A 349 -21.25 10.43 9.76
N LEU A 350 -20.85 11.13 10.83
CA LEU A 350 -20.42 12.53 10.75
C LEU A 350 -19.19 12.68 9.85
N LEU A 351 -18.17 11.85 10.06
CA LEU A 351 -16.95 11.89 9.26
C LEU A 351 -17.22 11.52 7.79
N MET A 352 -18.11 10.56 7.54
CA MET A 352 -18.55 10.19 6.20
C MET A 352 -19.30 11.33 5.50
N ALA A 353 -20.17 12.07 6.19
CA ALA A 353 -20.84 13.24 5.63
C ALA A 353 -19.83 14.33 5.23
N THR A 354 -18.86 14.61 6.11
CA THR A 354 -17.83 15.61 5.87
C THR A 354 -16.89 15.20 4.73
N THR A 355 -16.35 13.99 4.73
CA THR A 355 -15.26 13.58 3.83
C THR A 355 -15.71 12.76 2.63
N GLY A 356 -16.96 12.27 2.62
CA GLY A 356 -17.46 11.35 1.60
C GLY A 356 -16.77 9.99 1.60
N GLY A 357 -16.15 9.60 2.73
CA GLY A 357 -15.37 8.36 2.86
C GLY A 357 -14.02 8.39 2.13
N HIS A 358 -13.51 9.58 1.78
CA HIS A 358 -12.23 9.70 1.09
C HIS A 358 -11.10 9.09 1.95
N PRO A 359 -10.38 8.05 1.47
CA PRO A 359 -9.45 7.28 2.30
C PRO A 359 -8.43 8.12 3.07
N ALA A 360 -7.65 8.98 2.40
CA ALA A 360 -6.65 9.80 3.10
C ALA A 360 -7.26 10.81 4.09
N LEU A 361 -8.40 11.43 3.77
CA LEU A 361 -9.06 12.37 4.69
C LEU A 361 -9.59 11.64 5.93
N VAL A 362 -10.19 10.46 5.75
CA VAL A 362 -10.66 9.62 6.87
C VAL A 362 -9.48 9.21 7.76
N HIS A 363 -8.38 8.73 7.16
CA HIS A 363 -7.17 8.39 7.90
C HIS A 363 -6.63 9.57 8.69
N LEU A 364 -6.59 10.77 8.09
CA LEU A 364 -6.07 11.97 8.74
C LEU A 364 -6.94 12.39 9.93
N ALA A 365 -8.27 12.37 9.78
CA ALA A 365 -9.18 12.63 10.88
C ALA A 365 -9.01 11.64 12.02
N ILE A 366 -9.06 10.34 11.73
CA ILE A 366 -8.96 9.29 12.73
C ILE A 366 -7.61 9.36 13.45
N TYR A 367 -6.52 9.67 12.73
CA TYR A 367 -5.20 9.89 13.33
C TYR A 367 -5.23 10.99 14.40
N TYR A 368 -5.72 12.19 14.07
CA TYR A 368 -5.75 13.29 15.04
C TYR A 368 -6.75 13.05 16.18
N LEU A 369 -7.89 12.42 15.91
CA LEU A 369 -8.89 12.06 16.92
C LEU A 369 -8.36 11.00 17.89
N SER A 370 -7.64 9.98 17.40
CA SER A 370 -7.05 8.92 18.23
C SER A 370 -5.96 9.39 19.18
N ARG A 371 -5.35 10.54 18.85
CA ARG A 371 -4.30 11.17 19.65
C ARG A 371 -4.84 12.22 20.61
N GLU A 372 -6.15 12.48 20.57
CA GLU A 372 -6.82 13.55 21.30
C GLU A 372 -6.25 14.95 20.98
N ASP A 373 -5.58 15.10 19.82
CA ASP A 373 -5.02 16.37 19.35
C ASP A 373 -6.15 17.35 18.95
N VAL A 374 -7.30 16.81 18.54
CA VAL A 374 -8.54 17.54 18.24
C VAL A 374 -9.75 16.73 18.70
N THR A 375 -10.84 17.42 19.05
CA THR A 375 -12.15 16.78 19.26
C THR A 375 -12.94 16.68 17.95
N MET A 376 -13.95 15.79 17.89
CA MET A 376 -14.84 15.71 16.72
C MET A 376 -15.50 17.06 16.41
N GLY A 377 -15.99 17.78 17.42
CA GLY A 377 -16.59 19.10 17.23
C GLY A 377 -15.63 20.12 16.61
N GLN A 378 -14.40 20.22 17.13
CA GLN A 378 -13.37 21.12 16.59
C GLN A 378 -12.94 20.71 15.18
N LEU A 379 -12.84 19.40 14.91
CA LEU A 379 -12.51 18.89 13.58
C LEU A 379 -13.56 19.34 12.57
N LEU A 380 -14.85 19.17 12.89
CA LEU A 380 -15.96 19.56 12.01
C LEU A 380 -16.03 21.08 11.81
N GLU A 381 -15.80 21.87 12.86
CA GLU A 381 -15.79 23.34 12.80
C GLU A 381 -14.64 23.87 11.92
N THR A 382 -13.46 23.26 12.01
CA THR A 382 -12.26 23.72 11.29
C THR A 382 -12.00 22.98 9.98
N ALA A 383 -12.79 21.95 9.65
CA ALA A 383 -12.52 21.05 8.52
C ALA A 383 -12.27 21.80 7.20
N ALA A 384 -13.13 22.77 6.91
CA ALA A 384 -13.13 23.56 5.68
C ALA A 384 -12.36 24.88 5.79
N THR A 385 -11.46 25.04 6.77
CA THR A 385 -10.67 26.27 6.92
C THR A 385 -9.23 26.09 6.47
N SER A 386 -8.51 27.19 6.25
CA SER A 386 -7.08 27.19 5.93
C SER A 386 -6.17 26.74 7.08
N THR A 387 -6.72 26.61 8.30
CA THR A 387 -6.03 26.14 9.51
C THR A 387 -6.42 24.72 9.91
N GLY A 388 -7.46 24.15 9.29
CA GLY A 388 -7.92 22.80 9.54
C GLY A 388 -6.96 21.72 9.02
N ILE A 389 -7.17 20.49 9.48
CA ILE A 389 -6.33 19.33 9.13
C ILE A 389 -6.32 19.05 7.62
N TYR A 390 -7.38 19.44 6.90
CA TYR A 390 -7.52 19.20 5.46
C TYR A 390 -6.97 20.33 4.57
N ALA A 391 -6.39 21.39 5.15
CA ALA A 391 -5.98 22.59 4.43
C ALA A 391 -5.07 22.31 3.22
N ASN A 392 -4.12 21.38 3.34
CA ASN A 392 -3.22 21.03 2.23
C ASN A 392 -3.96 20.34 1.08
N HIS A 393 -4.89 19.43 1.38
CA HIS A 393 -5.72 18.77 0.36
C HIS A 393 -6.60 19.79 -0.38
N LEU A 394 -7.26 20.68 0.38
CA LEU A 394 -8.16 21.70 -0.17
C LEU A 394 -7.41 22.73 -1.01
N ARG A 395 -6.25 23.20 -0.54
CA ARG A 395 -5.40 24.15 -1.28
C ARG A 395 -4.95 23.58 -2.63
N ARG A 396 -4.60 22.29 -2.70
CA ARG A 396 -4.23 21.65 -3.97
C ARG A 396 -5.37 21.69 -4.99
N HIS A 397 -6.61 21.45 -4.56
CA HIS A 397 -7.75 21.59 -5.44
C HIS A 397 -8.01 23.06 -5.82
N GLN A 398 -7.88 23.98 -4.88
CA GLN A 398 -8.04 25.42 -5.14
C GLN A 398 -7.10 25.92 -6.23
N VAL A 399 -5.80 25.61 -6.13
CA VAL A 399 -4.80 26.02 -7.14
C VAL A 399 -5.19 25.51 -8.53
N LYS A 400 -5.63 24.25 -8.64
CA LYS A 400 -6.07 23.68 -9.93
C LYS A 400 -7.33 24.35 -10.48
N LEU A 401 -8.27 24.74 -9.62
CA LEU A 401 -9.47 25.45 -10.04
C LEU A 401 -9.17 26.89 -10.45
N GLU A 402 -8.20 27.55 -9.81
CA GLU A 402 -7.72 28.89 -10.16
C GLU A 402 -7.01 28.91 -11.52
N GLU A 403 -6.32 27.82 -11.89
CA GLU A 403 -5.70 27.65 -13.20
C GLU A 403 -6.74 27.44 -14.33
N GLU A 404 -7.92 26.88 -14.03
CA GLU A 404 -8.97 26.58 -15.01
C GLU A 404 -10.32 27.23 -14.63
N ALA A 405 -10.56 28.45 -15.09
CA ALA A 405 -11.74 29.25 -14.74
C ALA A 405 -13.10 28.54 -14.98
N GLU A 406 -13.21 27.74 -16.05
CA GLU A 406 -14.44 26.98 -16.35
C GLU A 406 -14.76 25.93 -15.27
N LEU A 407 -13.73 25.28 -14.71
CA LEU A 407 -13.90 24.33 -13.60
C LEU A 407 -14.31 25.06 -12.33
N ALA A 408 -13.70 26.22 -12.03
CA ALA A 408 -14.07 27.03 -10.88
C ALA A 408 -15.54 27.46 -10.95
N ILE A 409 -16.01 27.94 -12.11
CA ILE A 409 -17.42 28.34 -12.31
C ILE A 409 -18.36 27.14 -12.08
N ALA A 410 -18.00 25.96 -12.61
CA ALA A 410 -18.80 24.76 -12.42
C ALA A 410 -18.88 24.32 -10.94
N VAL A 411 -17.77 24.40 -10.20
CA VAL A 411 -17.75 24.13 -8.75
C VAL A 411 -18.59 25.16 -8.00
N GLN A 412 -18.51 26.45 -8.34
CA GLN A 412 -19.35 27.48 -7.73
C GLN A 412 -20.84 27.23 -7.95
N ASN A 413 -21.23 26.80 -9.15
CA ASN A 413 -22.62 26.42 -9.44
C ASN A 413 -23.06 25.24 -8.57
N LEU A 414 -22.20 24.23 -8.37
CA LEU A 414 -22.47 23.06 -7.52
C LEU A 414 -22.58 23.43 -6.03
N VAL A 415 -21.75 24.36 -5.56
CA VAL A 415 -21.78 24.84 -4.16
C VAL A 415 -23.11 25.53 -3.85
N ASN A 416 -23.67 26.26 -4.82
CA ASN A 416 -24.90 27.05 -4.65
C ASN A 416 -26.20 26.24 -4.80
N THR A 417 -26.12 24.96 -5.16
CA THR A 417 -27.28 24.07 -5.33
C THR A 417 -27.17 22.82 -4.45
N ASN A 418 -28.29 22.41 -3.86
CA ASN A 418 -28.39 21.13 -3.16
C ASN A 418 -28.79 19.99 -4.09
N GLU A 419 -29.31 20.31 -5.28
CA GLU A 419 -29.71 19.32 -6.28
C GLU A 419 -28.58 19.05 -7.27
N PRO A 420 -28.43 17.80 -7.75
CA PRO A 420 -27.51 17.50 -8.83
C PRO A 420 -27.82 18.33 -10.09
N ILE A 421 -26.80 18.84 -10.76
CA ILE A 421 -26.92 19.66 -11.98
C ILE A 421 -26.26 18.99 -13.18
N LEU A 422 -26.75 19.29 -14.38
CA LEU A 422 -26.09 18.85 -15.61
C LEU A 422 -24.91 19.78 -15.88
N LEU A 423 -23.73 19.19 -16.05
CA LEU A 423 -22.52 19.90 -16.45
C LEU A 423 -22.10 19.45 -17.86
N GLU A 424 -21.29 20.26 -18.53
CA GLU A 424 -20.70 19.87 -19.79
C GLU A 424 -19.86 18.58 -19.62
N PRO A 425 -19.86 17.64 -20.59
CA PRO A 425 -19.14 16.38 -20.45
C PRO A 425 -17.65 16.50 -20.11
N ILE A 426 -16.95 17.49 -20.68
CA ILE A 426 -15.51 17.70 -20.43
C ILE A 426 -15.28 18.17 -19.00
N ILE A 427 -16.04 19.17 -18.55
CA ILE A 427 -16.00 19.68 -17.17
C ILE A 427 -16.36 18.56 -16.19
N THR A 428 -17.42 17.80 -16.47
CA THR A 428 -17.85 16.65 -15.68
C THR A 428 -16.74 15.63 -15.54
N TYR A 429 -16.08 15.29 -16.64
CA TYR A 429 -14.97 14.36 -16.62
C TYR A 429 -13.83 14.88 -15.75
N LYS A 430 -13.36 16.11 -15.97
CA LYS A 430 -12.24 16.71 -15.21
C LYS A 430 -12.54 16.79 -13.71
N LEU A 431 -13.71 17.29 -13.31
CA LEU A 431 -14.07 17.38 -11.89
C LEU A 431 -14.24 16.01 -11.22
N SER A 432 -14.81 15.04 -11.94
CA SER A 432 -14.95 13.65 -11.46
C SER A 432 -13.57 13.00 -11.31
N SER A 433 -12.67 13.30 -12.24
CA SER A 433 -11.33 12.76 -12.26
C SER A 433 -10.45 13.34 -11.15
N MET A 434 -10.74 14.56 -10.70
CA MET A 434 -10.22 15.21 -9.48
C MET A 434 -10.86 14.68 -8.18
N GLY A 435 -11.92 13.87 -8.24
CA GLY A 435 -12.65 13.40 -7.06
C GLY A 435 -13.56 14.44 -6.40
N LEU A 436 -13.71 15.64 -6.99
CA LEU A 436 -14.53 16.72 -6.44
C LEU A 436 -16.04 16.48 -6.58
N ILE A 437 -16.44 15.73 -7.60
CA ILE A 437 -17.84 15.42 -7.87
C ILE A 437 -18.10 13.92 -8.00
N LYS A 438 -19.35 13.55 -7.76
CA LYS A 438 -19.93 12.25 -8.10
C LYS A 438 -21.15 12.42 -9.01
N LEU A 439 -21.43 11.40 -9.82
CA LEU A 439 -22.57 11.39 -10.72
C LEU A 439 -23.75 10.64 -10.11
N VAL A 440 -24.92 11.27 -10.15
CA VAL A 440 -26.21 10.67 -9.83
C VAL A 440 -27.03 10.67 -11.12
N GLY A 441 -27.06 9.52 -11.80
CA GLY A 441 -27.50 9.45 -13.19
C GLY A 441 -26.57 10.27 -14.09
N ASN A 442 -27.13 11.23 -14.84
CA ASN A 442 -26.36 12.12 -15.72
C ASN A 442 -26.06 13.50 -15.09
N LYS A 443 -26.32 13.67 -13.80
CA LYS A 443 -26.12 14.94 -13.10
C LYS A 443 -25.00 14.84 -12.07
N ALA A 444 -24.24 15.92 -11.92
CA ALA A 444 -23.14 16.05 -10.99
C ALA A 444 -23.59 16.66 -9.65
N THR A 445 -23.01 16.16 -8.56
CA THR A 445 -23.08 16.78 -7.23
C THR A 445 -21.70 16.68 -6.57
N LEU A 446 -21.40 17.56 -5.61
CA LEU A 446 -20.15 17.48 -4.85
C LEU A 446 -20.05 16.14 -4.12
N THR A 447 -18.83 15.61 -4.04
CA THR A 447 -18.58 14.31 -3.41
C THR A 447 -18.94 14.30 -1.92
N CYS A 448 -18.62 15.40 -1.22
CA CYS A 448 -18.78 15.55 0.23
C CYS A 448 -19.01 17.00 0.68
N ASP A 449 -19.44 17.18 1.93
CA ASP A 449 -19.76 18.50 2.49
C ASP A 449 -18.52 19.36 2.74
N LEU A 450 -17.35 18.75 2.93
CA LEU A 450 -16.08 19.47 3.08
C LEU A 450 -15.82 20.39 1.88
N TYR A 451 -15.96 19.86 0.66
CA TYR A 451 -15.77 20.66 -0.55
C TYR A 451 -16.83 21.75 -0.67
N ARG A 452 -18.09 21.45 -0.30
CA ARG A 452 -19.17 22.43 -0.33
C ARG A 452 -18.88 23.61 0.59
N GLN A 453 -18.39 23.36 1.80
CA GLN A 453 -18.07 24.41 2.76
C GLN A 453 -16.86 25.23 2.32
N TYR A 454 -15.78 24.55 1.90
CA TYR A 454 -14.52 25.21 1.56
C TYR A 454 -14.64 26.11 0.32
N PHE A 455 -15.33 25.67 -0.73
CA PHE A 455 -15.47 26.48 -1.95
C PHE A 455 -16.59 27.53 -1.87
N ARG A 456 -17.30 27.61 -0.74
CA ARG A 456 -18.32 28.65 -0.51
C ARG A 456 -17.74 29.91 0.12
N SER A 457 -16.74 29.75 0.98
CA SER A 457 -15.93 30.83 1.57
C SER A 457 -14.96 31.38 0.54
#